data_AF-A0A6I2U4G1-F1
#
_entry.id   AF-A0A6I2U4G1-F1
#
_cell.length_a   1.000
_cell.length_b   1.000
_cell.length_c   1.000
_cell.angle_alpha   90.00
_cell.angle_beta   90.00
_cell.angle_gamma   90.00
#
_symmetry.space_group_name_H-M   'P 1'
#
loop_
_entity.id
_entity.type
_entity.pdbx_description
1 polymer ?
#
loop_
_entity_poly.entity_id
_entity_poly.type
_entity_poly.pdbx_seq_one_letter_code
_entity_poly.pdbx_strand_id
1 'polypeptide(L)'
;MGITHVDKILSEERIDCDGILNVTLSVTAQPDVVNNPVDIALVLDRSGSMTGTPMMHLKAGAKEFIDIVMKRTGGRMGRLANGNRIGIVSFAGTASIDVPLTEDVEVLKQAVDALQAQGNTNHADAFTQAGTLFGATMRKKVLVIFTDGETTVGPDPAPIAAALRDDDVEIYCIGLVGRTGLNEETLRSWASEPVDEHVITTPNEEELERAFHDLADTIAGPGATNIHIEDIISTEFAIIGFEPPLIGEAELESSQIIHWYISELADSEEETAELMFTVRHMSGSGGHIEVNDSIQLTDDEGSVVEFPSPFVTVDCGSIIVPECPEPIDVHADPCQDSIFVDAGDIIMTDLGRILQVDFVLHDICPHRRTSVGIIVTELMDDGIEASRGFKVLTIPAHTGSGCRDVHVMCVPFVLPEDPNACGCNNGMCTGRTFRVRIIAHPMDYTWNCCGTIPVGRKV
;
A
#
# COMPACT_ATOMS: atom_id res chain seq x y z
N MET A 1 13.18 -12.16 0.12
CA MET A 1 11.89 -11.43 0.14
C MET A 1 12.04 -10.37 1.20
N GLY A 2 12.47 -9.18 0.82
CA GLY A 2 12.62 -8.08 1.77
C GLY A 2 11.37 -7.23 1.93
N ILE A 3 10.41 -7.22 1.00
CA ILE A 3 9.12 -6.55 1.23
C ILE A 3 8.34 -7.31 2.31
N THR A 4 8.07 -6.65 3.44
CA THR A 4 7.44 -7.23 4.63
C THR A 4 6.00 -6.81 4.79
N HIS A 5 5.62 -5.64 4.29
CA HIS A 5 4.27 -5.11 4.39
C HIS A 5 3.91 -4.22 3.21
N VAL A 6 2.64 -4.29 2.80
CA VAL A 6 2.03 -3.38 1.84
C VAL A 6 0.65 -2.97 2.35
N ASP A 7 0.29 -1.71 2.15
CA ASP A 7 -1.02 -1.19 2.54
C ASP A 7 -1.59 -0.22 1.50
N LYS A 8 -2.91 -0.09 1.50
CA LYS A 8 -3.68 0.84 0.68
C LYS A 8 -4.85 1.36 1.52
N ILE A 9 -4.76 2.62 1.93
CA ILE A 9 -5.69 3.23 2.89
C ILE A 9 -6.40 4.41 2.23
N LEU A 10 -7.67 4.60 2.58
CA LEU A 10 -8.47 5.77 2.20
C LEU A 10 -8.52 6.76 3.37
N SER A 11 -8.48 8.06 3.08
CA SER A 11 -8.58 9.09 4.11
C SER A 11 -9.95 9.17 4.79
N GLU A 12 -10.99 8.70 4.11
CA GLU A 12 -12.39 8.79 4.54
C GLU A 12 -13.13 7.49 4.15
N GLU A 13 -14.00 7.00 5.04
CA GLU A 13 -14.87 5.84 4.77
C GLU A 13 -16.18 6.24 4.06
N ARG A 14 -16.48 7.54 3.99
CA ARG A 14 -17.69 8.07 3.37
C ARG A 14 -17.47 9.42 2.71
N ILE A 15 -18.01 9.57 1.50
CA ILE A 15 -18.01 10.84 0.75
C ILE A 15 -19.40 11.13 0.17
N ASP A 16 -19.66 12.39 -0.16
CA ASP A 16 -20.82 12.79 -0.96
C ASP A 16 -20.58 12.50 -2.46
N CYS A 17 -21.64 12.55 -3.28
CA CYS A 17 -21.49 12.58 -4.74
C CYS A 17 -20.54 13.71 -5.19
N ASP A 18 -19.70 13.46 -6.19
CA ASP A 18 -18.60 14.33 -6.63
C ASP A 18 -17.54 14.64 -5.55
N GLY A 19 -17.57 13.91 -4.42
CA GLY A 19 -16.62 14.03 -3.33
C GLY A 19 -15.21 13.62 -3.74
N ILE A 20 -14.22 14.09 -2.96
CA ILE A 20 -12.81 13.73 -3.11
C ILE A 20 -12.33 13.00 -1.87
N LEU A 21 -11.39 12.09 -2.04
CA LEU A 21 -10.68 11.42 -0.94
C LEU A 21 -9.22 11.21 -1.34
N ASN A 22 -8.35 11.09 -0.34
CA ASN A 22 -6.95 10.73 -0.55
C ASN A 22 -6.78 9.23 -0.38
N VAL A 23 -5.93 8.65 -1.24
CA VAL A 23 -5.47 7.27 -1.20
C VAL A 23 -3.99 7.31 -0.84
N THR A 24 -3.60 6.54 0.17
CA THR A 24 -2.20 6.34 0.56
C THR A 24 -1.81 4.90 0.28
N LEU A 25 -0.80 4.71 -0.56
CA LEU A 25 -0.10 3.44 -0.74
C LEU A 25 1.15 3.45 0.14
N SER A 26 1.40 2.36 0.85
CA SER A 26 2.65 2.16 1.59
C SER A 26 3.28 0.82 1.27
N VAL A 27 4.60 0.81 1.22
CA VAL A 27 5.42 -0.39 1.08
C VAL A 27 6.53 -0.33 2.11
N THR A 28 6.62 -1.37 2.93
CA THR A 28 7.68 -1.55 3.91
C THR A 28 8.57 -2.71 3.48
N ALA A 29 9.88 -2.49 3.51
CA ALA A 29 10.87 -3.54 3.32
C ALA A 29 11.83 -3.63 4.50
N GLN A 30 12.50 -4.77 4.62
CA GLN A 30 13.63 -5.03 5.51
C GLN A 30 14.81 -5.52 4.67
N PRO A 31 16.06 -5.21 5.06
CA PRO A 31 17.25 -5.62 4.32
C PRO A 31 17.27 -7.12 4.01
N ASP A 32 17.54 -7.48 2.75
CA ASP A 32 17.55 -8.88 2.30
C ASP A 32 18.97 -9.42 2.31
N VAL A 33 19.18 -10.47 3.11
CA VAL A 33 20.46 -11.19 3.16
C VAL A 33 20.43 -12.44 2.27
N VAL A 34 19.28 -12.76 1.65
CA VAL A 34 19.02 -13.99 0.87
C VAL A 34 19.50 -13.89 -0.58
N ASN A 35 19.37 -12.73 -1.21
CA ASN A 35 19.55 -12.59 -2.67
C ASN A 35 20.92 -12.02 -3.11
N ASN A 36 21.70 -11.46 -2.19
CA ASN A 36 23.05 -10.91 -2.46
C ASN A 36 24.11 -11.61 -1.60
N PRO A 37 24.59 -12.80 -2.01
CA PRO A 37 25.47 -13.59 -1.16
C PRO A 37 26.89 -12.99 -1.15
N VAL A 38 27.39 -12.66 0.04
CA VAL A 38 28.66 -11.97 0.24
C VAL A 38 29.79 -12.96 0.49
N ASP A 39 30.95 -12.71 -0.11
CA ASP A 39 32.20 -13.38 0.24
C ASP A 39 33.04 -12.46 1.12
N ILE A 40 33.41 -12.94 2.30
CA ILE A 40 34.15 -12.16 3.30
C ILE A 40 35.54 -12.76 3.50
N ALA A 41 36.59 -11.96 3.31
CA ALA A 41 37.95 -12.32 3.69
C ALA A 41 38.28 -11.70 5.05
N LEU A 42 38.37 -12.55 6.08
CA LEU A 42 38.80 -12.17 7.41
C LEU A 42 40.34 -12.25 7.48
N VAL A 43 40.99 -11.09 7.47
CA VAL A 43 42.45 -10.96 7.37
C VAL A 43 43.04 -10.63 8.75
N LEU A 44 43.82 -11.54 9.33
CA LEU A 44 44.17 -11.53 10.74
C LEU A 44 45.68 -11.39 10.96
N ASP A 45 46.09 -10.28 11.58
CA ASP A 45 47.48 -10.00 11.91
C ASP A 45 47.96 -10.87 13.07
N ARG A 46 48.91 -11.74 12.79
CA ARG A 46 49.59 -12.59 13.77
C ARG A 46 51.07 -12.25 13.91
N SER A 47 51.45 -10.99 13.65
CA SER A 47 52.81 -10.49 13.85
C SER A 47 53.21 -10.45 15.32
N GLY A 48 54.50 -10.24 15.58
CA GLY A 48 55.03 -10.17 16.94
C GLY A 48 54.45 -9.03 17.77
N SER A 49 54.14 -7.87 17.18
CA SER A 49 53.58 -6.72 17.90
C SER A 49 52.20 -7.04 18.49
N MET A 50 51.46 -7.99 17.90
CA MET A 50 50.16 -8.45 18.36
C MET A 50 50.19 -9.35 19.62
N THR A 51 51.37 -9.74 20.12
CA THR A 51 51.47 -10.67 21.27
C THR A 51 50.81 -10.11 22.54
N GLY A 52 50.11 -10.98 23.27
CA GLY A 52 49.50 -10.67 24.56
C GLY A 52 48.06 -10.20 24.40
N THR A 53 47.72 -9.06 25.00
CA THR A 53 46.38 -8.46 24.96
C THR A 53 45.85 -8.22 23.54
N PRO A 54 46.63 -7.73 22.56
CA PRO A 54 46.10 -7.47 21.20
C PRO A 54 45.63 -8.76 20.50
N MET A 55 46.39 -9.86 20.60
CA MET A 55 45.99 -11.17 20.06
C MET A 55 44.76 -11.74 20.77
N MET A 56 44.60 -11.48 22.08
CA MET A 56 43.38 -11.87 22.81
C MET A 56 42.16 -11.13 22.26
N HIS A 57 42.26 -9.81 22.06
CA HIS A 57 41.18 -9.01 21.47
C HIS A 57 40.92 -9.35 20.01
N LEU A 58 41.95 -9.61 19.21
CA LEU A 58 41.81 -10.07 17.83
C LEU A 58 40.98 -11.35 17.78
N LYS A 59 41.33 -12.36 18.60
CA LYS A 59 40.60 -13.63 18.62
C LYS A 59 39.17 -13.47 19.09
N ALA A 60 38.93 -12.65 20.11
CA ALA A 60 37.58 -12.37 20.59
C ALA A 60 36.76 -11.68 19.49
N GLY A 61 37.29 -10.60 18.92
CA GLY A 61 36.63 -9.82 17.88
C GLY A 61 36.35 -10.61 16.62
N ALA A 62 37.32 -11.37 16.12
CA ALA A 62 37.14 -12.23 14.95
C ALA A 62 36.02 -13.26 15.15
N LYS A 63 35.91 -13.87 16.34
CA LYS A 63 34.85 -14.83 16.65
C LYS A 63 33.49 -14.17 16.80
N GLU A 64 33.44 -13.00 17.42
CA GLU A 64 32.19 -12.24 17.56
C GLU A 64 31.69 -11.78 16.19
N PHE A 65 32.58 -11.26 15.32
CA PHE A 65 32.24 -10.91 13.95
C PHE A 65 31.63 -12.09 13.18
N ILE A 66 32.25 -13.29 13.27
CA ILE A 66 31.70 -14.51 12.65
C ILE A 66 30.30 -14.83 13.19
N ASP A 67 30.07 -14.68 14.51
CA ASP A 67 28.77 -14.93 15.13
C ASP A 67 27.71 -13.90 14.73
N ILE A 68 28.07 -12.63 14.64
CA ILE A 68 27.17 -11.55 14.19
C ILE A 68 26.77 -11.80 12.72
N VAL A 69 27.74 -12.04 11.84
CA VAL A 69 27.46 -12.37 10.43
C VAL A 69 26.60 -13.63 10.32
N MET A 70 26.86 -14.67 11.10
CA MET A 70 26.00 -15.86 11.14
C MET A 70 24.56 -15.50 11.52
N LYS A 71 24.36 -14.72 12.59
CA LYS A 71 23.01 -14.34 13.05
C LYS A 71 22.28 -13.49 12.01
N ARG A 72 22.96 -12.47 11.46
CA ARG A 72 22.39 -11.54 10.46
C ARG A 72 22.05 -12.23 9.15
N THR A 73 22.89 -13.14 8.70
CA THR A 73 22.65 -13.94 7.49
C THR A 73 21.58 -15.03 7.67
N GLY A 74 20.92 -15.12 8.83
CA GLY A 74 19.91 -16.13 9.13
C GLY A 74 20.48 -17.53 9.39
N GLY A 75 21.80 -17.61 9.61
CA GLY A 75 22.54 -18.82 9.90
C GLY A 75 22.07 -19.53 11.17
N ARG A 76 22.07 -20.87 11.15
CA ARG A 76 21.66 -21.72 12.28
C ARG A 76 22.57 -22.93 12.37
N MET A 77 22.67 -23.52 13.57
CA MET A 77 23.43 -24.74 13.82
C MET A 77 24.92 -24.64 13.43
N GLY A 78 25.55 -23.47 13.63
CA GLY A 78 26.98 -23.27 13.35
C GLY A 78 27.31 -23.13 11.86
N ARG A 79 26.35 -22.68 11.06
CA ARG A 79 26.57 -22.40 9.64
C ARG A 79 26.04 -21.03 9.26
N LEU A 80 26.77 -20.34 8.39
CA LEU A 80 26.26 -19.18 7.65
C LEU A 80 25.11 -19.63 6.74
N ALA A 81 24.17 -18.74 6.46
CA ALA A 81 23.07 -19.02 5.54
C ALA A 81 23.08 -18.04 4.36
N ASN A 82 22.12 -18.26 3.46
CA ASN A 82 21.92 -17.43 2.28
C ASN A 82 23.14 -17.34 1.34
N GLY A 83 23.94 -18.41 1.33
CA GLY A 83 25.13 -18.50 0.50
C GLY A 83 26.28 -17.58 0.92
N ASN A 84 26.22 -16.90 2.06
CA ASN A 84 27.32 -16.08 2.58
C ASN A 84 28.48 -16.95 3.02
N ARG A 85 29.72 -16.54 2.70
CA ARG A 85 30.92 -17.31 3.00
C ARG A 85 31.98 -16.44 3.64
N ILE A 86 32.66 -16.98 4.64
CA ILE A 86 33.84 -16.36 5.23
C ILE A 86 35.04 -17.27 4.95
N GLY A 87 36.18 -16.66 4.62
CA GLY A 87 37.49 -17.31 4.58
C GLY A 87 38.46 -16.57 5.48
N ILE A 88 39.51 -17.24 5.93
CA ILE A 88 40.50 -16.67 6.85
C ILE A 88 41.87 -16.62 6.17
N VAL A 89 42.45 -15.43 6.15
CA VAL A 89 43.85 -15.20 5.81
C VAL A 89 44.56 -14.76 7.08
N SER A 90 45.64 -15.42 7.48
CA SER A 90 46.50 -14.89 8.55
C SER A 90 47.85 -14.47 8.01
N PHE A 91 48.44 -13.44 8.62
CA PHE A 91 49.72 -12.91 8.13
C PHE A 91 50.67 -12.49 9.25
N ALA A 92 51.95 -12.64 8.95
CA ALA A 92 53.07 -12.08 9.70
C ALA A 92 54.11 -11.60 8.68
N GLY A 93 55.32 -12.18 8.66
CA GLY A 93 56.29 -11.91 7.59
C GLY A 93 55.84 -12.40 6.20
N THR A 94 54.91 -13.36 6.18
CA THR A 94 54.20 -13.87 5.00
C THR A 94 52.74 -14.11 5.37
N ALA A 95 51.85 -14.14 4.38
CA ALA A 95 50.44 -14.43 4.51
C ALA A 95 50.08 -15.84 4.01
N SER A 96 49.05 -16.45 4.61
CA SER A 96 48.50 -17.75 4.21
C SER A 96 46.98 -17.74 4.29
N ILE A 97 46.33 -18.39 3.32
CA ILE A 97 44.90 -18.74 3.40
C ILE A 97 44.81 -19.96 4.33
N ASP A 98 44.35 -19.73 5.56
CA ASP A 98 44.23 -20.78 6.58
C ASP A 98 42.91 -21.55 6.42
N VAL A 99 41.85 -20.85 6.00
CA VAL A 99 40.54 -21.42 5.69
C VAL A 99 40.02 -20.82 4.38
N PRO A 100 39.72 -21.63 3.35
CA PRO A 100 39.05 -21.15 2.13
C PRO A 100 37.61 -20.70 2.43
N LEU A 101 36.99 -19.95 1.53
CA LEU A 101 35.60 -19.48 1.67
C LEU A 101 34.65 -20.64 2.01
N THR A 102 34.04 -20.58 3.19
CA THR A 102 33.15 -21.61 3.74
C THR A 102 31.98 -21.00 4.49
N GLU A 103 30.92 -21.78 4.64
CA GLU A 103 29.78 -21.47 5.51
C GLU A 103 29.96 -22.03 6.93
N ASP A 104 31.00 -22.84 7.17
CA ASP A 104 31.20 -23.57 8.42
C ASP A 104 31.85 -22.67 9.49
N VAL A 105 31.04 -22.20 10.44
CA VAL A 105 31.46 -21.29 11.51
C VAL A 105 32.44 -21.96 12.46
N GLU A 106 32.30 -23.26 12.70
CA GLU A 106 33.16 -23.99 13.64
C GLU A 106 34.58 -24.11 13.10
N VAL A 107 34.73 -24.41 11.80
CA VAL A 107 36.06 -24.43 11.14
C VAL A 107 36.74 -23.07 11.22
N LEU A 108 35.99 -21.99 11.02
CA LEU A 108 36.51 -20.62 11.11
C LEU A 108 36.99 -20.29 12.52
N LYS A 109 36.17 -20.57 13.55
CA LYS A 109 36.53 -20.33 14.96
C LYS A 109 37.75 -21.13 15.40
N GLN A 110 37.88 -22.38 14.96
CA GLN A 110 39.06 -23.21 15.25
C GLN A 110 40.33 -22.64 14.63
N ALA A 111 40.26 -22.10 13.41
CA ALA A 111 41.40 -21.44 12.78
C ALA A 111 41.80 -20.15 13.52
N VAL A 112 40.84 -19.34 13.96
CA VAL A 112 41.09 -18.16 14.80
C VAL A 112 41.78 -18.56 16.12
N ASP A 113 41.29 -19.60 16.80
CA ASP A 113 41.86 -20.07 18.06
C ASP A 113 43.30 -20.61 17.89
N ALA A 114 43.65 -21.14 16.71
CA ALA A 114 44.98 -21.64 16.40
C ALA A 114 46.04 -20.53 16.17
N LEU A 115 45.64 -19.27 15.99
CA LEU A 115 46.57 -18.18 15.70
C LEU A 115 47.58 -17.96 16.82
N GLN A 116 48.84 -17.71 16.44
CA GLN A 116 49.93 -17.39 17.35
C GLN A 116 50.72 -16.20 16.84
N ALA A 117 50.87 -15.19 17.70
CA ALA A 117 51.57 -13.94 17.41
C ALA A 117 53.09 -14.18 17.34
N GLN A 118 53.70 -13.97 16.17
CA GLN A 118 55.14 -14.08 15.97
C GLN A 118 55.59 -13.42 14.66
N GLY A 119 56.87 -13.06 14.58
CA GLY A 119 57.51 -12.60 13.35
C GLY A 119 57.22 -11.14 12.99
N ASN A 120 57.51 -10.81 11.73
CA ASN A 120 57.32 -9.47 11.16
C ASN A 120 55.87 -9.29 10.68
N THR A 121 55.60 -8.22 9.93
CA THR A 121 54.27 -7.79 9.49
C THR A 121 54.34 -7.38 8.02
N ASN A 122 53.60 -8.09 7.15
CA ASN A 122 53.59 -7.93 5.70
C ASN A 122 52.16 -7.78 5.17
N HIS A 123 51.62 -6.56 5.27
CA HIS A 123 50.26 -6.23 4.83
C HIS A 123 50.07 -6.40 3.32
N ALA A 124 51.11 -6.15 2.53
CA ALA A 124 51.06 -6.30 1.08
C ALA A 124 50.77 -7.76 0.66
N ASP A 125 51.44 -8.71 1.30
CA ASP A 125 51.17 -10.14 1.07
C ASP A 125 49.78 -10.54 1.59
N ALA A 126 49.32 -9.95 2.70
CA ALA A 126 47.98 -10.18 3.24
C ALA A 126 46.88 -9.77 2.26
N PHE A 127 46.95 -8.55 1.71
CA PHE A 127 46.00 -8.08 0.68
C PHE A 127 46.07 -8.93 -0.59
N THR A 128 47.27 -9.36 -1.00
CA THR A 128 47.44 -10.24 -2.16
C THR A 128 46.76 -11.60 -1.96
N GLN A 129 46.91 -12.21 -0.78
CA GLN A 129 46.25 -13.48 -0.46
C GLN A 129 44.74 -13.32 -0.32
N ALA A 130 44.25 -12.19 0.20
CA ALA A 130 42.81 -11.90 0.26
C ALA A 130 42.20 -11.80 -1.15
N GLY A 131 42.85 -11.10 -2.09
CA GLY A 131 42.41 -11.09 -3.49
C GLY A 131 42.41 -12.49 -4.13
N THR A 132 43.42 -13.31 -3.80
CA THR A 132 43.49 -14.71 -4.25
C THR A 132 42.37 -15.57 -3.66
N LEU A 133 42.00 -15.33 -2.41
CA LEU A 133 40.92 -16.04 -1.71
C LEU A 133 39.55 -15.79 -2.37
N PHE A 134 39.27 -14.54 -2.78
CA PHE A 134 38.05 -14.22 -3.52
C PHE A 134 38.04 -14.85 -4.91
N GLY A 135 39.16 -14.75 -5.62
CA GLY A 135 39.24 -15.17 -7.02
C GLY A 135 38.32 -14.35 -7.93
N ALA A 136 38.06 -14.86 -9.14
CA ALA A 136 37.15 -14.21 -10.08
C ALA A 136 35.69 -14.54 -9.72
N THR A 137 34.95 -13.56 -9.23
CA THR A 137 33.53 -13.67 -8.86
C THR A 137 32.81 -12.35 -9.09
N MET A 138 31.50 -12.41 -9.34
CA MET A 138 30.61 -11.25 -9.43
C MET A 138 29.88 -10.97 -8.10
N ARG A 139 30.20 -11.72 -7.05
CA ARG A 139 29.61 -11.59 -5.71
C ARG A 139 30.21 -10.39 -5.00
N LYS A 140 29.45 -9.74 -4.10
CA LYS A 140 29.99 -8.69 -3.22
C LYS A 140 31.17 -9.25 -2.42
N LYS A 141 32.29 -8.53 -2.41
CA LYS A 141 33.54 -8.94 -1.74
C LYS A 141 33.83 -7.96 -0.61
N VAL A 142 33.97 -8.47 0.60
CA VAL A 142 34.29 -7.66 1.79
C VAL A 142 35.55 -8.17 2.46
N LEU A 143 36.55 -7.32 2.62
CA LEU A 143 37.79 -7.63 3.32
C LEU A 143 37.78 -6.94 4.67
N VAL A 144 37.87 -7.71 5.75
CA VAL A 144 37.95 -7.19 7.12
C VAL A 144 39.33 -7.51 7.69
N ILE A 145 40.17 -6.51 7.89
CA ILE A 145 41.53 -6.68 8.41
C ILE A 145 41.64 -6.26 9.88
N PHE A 146 42.21 -7.12 10.73
CA PHE A 146 42.53 -6.82 12.13
C PHE A 146 44.04 -6.65 12.26
N THR A 147 44.51 -5.45 12.61
CA THR A 147 45.96 -5.14 12.66
C THR A 147 46.25 -3.92 13.52
N ASP A 148 47.52 -3.74 13.89
CA ASP A 148 48.04 -2.49 14.48
C ASP A 148 48.57 -1.49 13.44
N GLY A 149 48.54 -1.84 12.15
CA GLY A 149 48.86 -0.96 11.03
C GLY A 149 50.35 -0.77 10.76
N GLU A 150 51.24 -1.45 11.50
CA GLU A 150 52.69 -1.24 11.40
C GLU A 150 53.34 -2.27 10.45
N THR A 151 53.46 -1.93 9.16
CA THR A 151 54.17 -2.77 8.18
C THR A 151 55.67 -2.77 8.46
N THR A 152 56.28 -3.95 8.59
CA THR A 152 57.73 -4.09 8.92
C THR A 152 58.54 -4.79 7.83
N VAL A 153 57.89 -5.52 6.92
CA VAL A 153 58.52 -6.14 5.74
C VAL A 153 57.56 -6.19 4.56
N GLY A 154 58.09 -6.32 3.34
CA GLY A 154 57.32 -6.34 2.10
C GLY A 154 57.31 -4.99 1.38
N PRO A 155 56.68 -4.92 0.20
CA PRO A 155 56.46 -3.66 -0.52
C PRO A 155 55.39 -2.82 0.18
N ASP A 156 55.20 -1.59 -0.30
CA ASP A 156 54.11 -0.72 0.16
C ASP A 156 52.75 -1.39 -0.10
N PRO A 157 51.91 -1.58 0.95
CA PRO A 157 50.58 -2.18 0.81
C PRO A 157 49.53 -1.27 0.18
N ALA A 158 49.70 0.06 0.22
CA ALA A 158 48.65 0.98 -0.22
C ALA A 158 48.22 0.80 -1.70
N PRO A 159 49.14 0.59 -2.67
CA PRO A 159 48.78 0.30 -4.05
C PRO A 159 48.00 -1.01 -4.23
N ILE A 160 48.23 -2.01 -3.36
CA ILE A 160 47.56 -3.31 -3.44
C ILE A 160 46.15 -3.20 -2.87
N ALA A 161 46.00 -2.50 -1.74
CA ALA A 161 44.68 -2.17 -1.20
C ALA A 161 43.84 -1.35 -2.20
N ALA A 162 44.45 -0.37 -2.88
CA ALA A 162 43.80 0.38 -3.94
C ALA A 162 43.32 -0.52 -5.09
N ALA A 163 44.16 -1.45 -5.55
CA ALA A 163 43.79 -2.39 -6.60
C ALA A 163 42.63 -3.33 -6.20
N LEU A 164 42.52 -3.70 -4.92
CA LEU A 164 41.37 -4.45 -4.42
C LEU A 164 40.09 -3.61 -4.45
N ARG A 165 40.15 -2.34 -4.02
CA ARG A 165 39.00 -1.43 -4.09
C ARG A 165 38.58 -1.16 -5.54
N ASP A 166 39.53 -1.02 -6.46
CA ASP A 166 39.26 -0.88 -7.89
C ASP A 166 38.60 -2.16 -8.48
N ASP A 167 38.78 -3.31 -7.83
CA ASP A 167 38.11 -4.58 -8.13
C ASP A 167 36.81 -4.78 -7.31
N ASP A 168 36.23 -3.70 -6.77
CA ASP A 168 34.97 -3.72 -6.02
C ASP A 168 35.03 -4.57 -4.74
N VAL A 169 36.19 -4.57 -4.07
CA VAL A 169 36.37 -5.11 -2.73
C VAL A 169 36.23 -4.00 -1.70
N GLU A 170 35.22 -4.10 -0.84
CA GLU A 170 35.00 -3.21 0.28
C GLU A 170 35.95 -3.57 1.43
N ILE A 171 36.79 -2.63 1.86
CA ILE A 171 37.87 -2.87 2.82
C ILE A 171 37.58 -2.17 4.15
N TYR A 172 37.43 -2.96 5.21
CA TYR A 172 37.30 -2.52 6.59
C TYR A 172 38.57 -2.80 7.39
N CYS A 173 39.05 -1.79 8.11
CA CYS A 173 40.25 -1.86 8.93
C CYS A 173 39.90 -1.73 10.42
N ILE A 174 40.18 -2.78 11.18
CA ILE A 174 40.01 -2.82 12.63
C ILE A 174 41.39 -2.67 13.28
N GLY A 175 41.59 -1.47 13.83
CA GLY A 175 42.77 -1.06 14.55
C GLY A 175 42.83 -1.65 15.95
N LEU A 176 43.88 -2.42 16.19
CA LEU A 176 44.19 -2.96 17.51
C LEU A 176 45.49 -2.31 18.01
N VAL A 177 45.51 -1.84 19.25
CA VAL A 177 46.72 -1.22 19.81
C VAL A 177 47.77 -2.31 20.09
N GLY A 178 48.68 -2.51 19.14
CA GLY A 178 49.81 -3.43 19.25
C GLY A 178 50.87 -2.95 20.23
N ARG A 179 51.90 -3.76 20.49
CA ARG A 179 53.03 -3.39 21.36
C ARG A 179 53.83 -2.18 20.85
N THR A 180 53.73 -1.88 19.55
CA THR A 180 54.39 -0.76 18.87
C THR A 180 53.50 0.47 18.72
N GLY A 181 52.24 0.41 19.15
CA GLY A 181 51.24 1.45 18.93
C GLY A 181 50.20 1.01 17.90
N LEU A 182 49.42 1.97 17.41
CA LEU A 182 48.45 1.82 16.33
C LEU A 182 48.72 2.90 15.28
N ASN A 183 48.80 2.52 14.02
CA ASN A 183 49.03 3.44 12.90
C ASN A 183 47.73 3.78 12.16
N GLU A 184 46.89 4.62 12.77
CA GLU A 184 45.56 4.94 12.22
C GLU A 184 45.62 5.56 10.81
N GLU A 185 46.61 6.41 10.52
CA GLU A 185 46.78 7.03 9.20
C GLU A 185 46.97 5.97 8.11
N THR A 186 47.71 4.92 8.43
CA THR A 186 47.94 3.81 7.52
C THR A 186 46.66 3.00 7.29
N LEU A 187 45.89 2.69 8.34
CA LEU A 187 44.58 2.02 8.21
C LEU A 187 43.62 2.82 7.32
N ARG A 188 43.57 4.15 7.53
CA ARG A 188 42.75 5.09 6.75
C ARG A 188 43.12 5.12 5.27
N SER A 189 44.38 4.87 4.92
CA SER A 189 44.82 4.79 3.52
C SER A 189 44.38 3.50 2.79
N TRP A 190 44.09 2.44 3.54
CA TRP A 190 43.70 1.14 2.99
C TRP A 190 42.18 0.91 2.97
N ALA A 191 41.46 1.53 3.89
CA ALA A 191 40.01 1.43 3.99
C ALA A 191 39.29 1.96 2.74
N SER A 192 38.04 1.52 2.56
CA SER A 192 37.14 2.07 1.54
C SER A 192 36.48 3.37 2.03
N GLU A 193 35.88 4.11 1.11
CA GLU A 193 35.14 5.32 1.44
C GLU A 193 33.68 4.98 1.81
N PRO A 194 33.05 5.68 2.77
CA PRO A 194 33.65 6.73 3.60
C PRO A 194 34.57 6.15 4.68
N VAL A 195 35.78 6.73 4.81
CA VAL A 195 36.83 6.18 5.69
C VAL A 195 36.40 6.07 7.16
N ASP A 196 35.58 6.99 7.66
CA ASP A 196 35.14 6.99 9.06
C ASP A 196 34.17 5.84 9.40
N GLU A 197 33.54 5.23 8.41
CA GLU A 197 32.71 4.01 8.58
C GLU A 197 33.54 2.74 8.40
N HIS A 198 34.68 2.83 7.69
CA HIS A 198 35.52 1.69 7.35
C HIS A 198 36.76 1.52 8.24
N VAL A 199 37.00 2.42 9.20
CA VAL A 199 38.14 2.35 10.13
C VAL A 199 37.67 2.42 11.57
N ILE A 200 37.95 1.35 12.34
CA ILE A 200 37.50 1.20 13.73
C ILE A 200 38.74 1.05 14.63
N THR A 201 39.03 2.00 15.52
CA THR A 201 40.31 2.06 16.27
C THR A 201 40.21 1.85 17.79
N THR A 202 39.01 1.68 18.34
CA THR A 202 38.78 1.57 19.79
C THR A 202 38.02 0.30 20.16
N PRO A 203 38.71 -0.80 20.51
CA PRO A 203 38.04 -2.02 20.93
C PRO A 203 37.99 -2.06 22.46
N ASN A 204 37.00 -1.41 23.07
CA ASN A 204 36.37 -2.11 24.19
C ASN A 204 35.33 -3.10 23.61
N GLU A 205 34.98 -4.14 24.36
CA GLU A 205 34.13 -5.23 23.87
C GLU A 205 32.78 -4.72 23.33
N GLU A 206 32.20 -3.69 23.97
CA GLU A 206 30.94 -3.07 23.57
C GLU A 206 31.06 -2.22 22.28
N GLU A 207 32.16 -1.49 22.10
CA GLU A 207 32.43 -0.71 20.89
C GLU A 207 32.74 -1.61 19.69
N LEU A 208 33.42 -2.73 19.94
CA LEU A 208 33.72 -3.73 18.93
C LEU A 208 32.45 -4.47 18.48
N GLU A 209 31.57 -4.82 19.43
CA GLU A 209 30.26 -5.40 19.15
C GLU A 209 29.37 -4.43 18.34
N ARG A 210 29.31 -3.14 18.71
CA ARG A 210 28.57 -2.14 17.95
C ARG A 210 29.10 -1.97 16.53
N ALA A 211 30.42 -1.82 16.38
CA ALA A 211 31.02 -1.64 15.06
C ALA A 211 30.83 -2.86 14.15
N PHE A 212 30.78 -4.07 14.73
CA PHE A 212 30.46 -5.28 13.98
C PHE A 212 28.98 -5.43 13.66
N HIS A 213 28.10 -4.88 14.48
CA HIS A 213 26.69 -4.77 14.15
C HIS A 213 26.48 -3.85 12.94
N ASP A 214 27.06 -2.64 12.96
CA ASP A 214 26.96 -1.68 11.86
C ASP A 214 27.56 -2.26 10.58
N LEU A 215 28.76 -2.88 10.66
CA LEU A 215 29.40 -3.58 9.55
C LEU A 215 28.54 -4.73 9.00
N ALA A 216 27.90 -5.51 9.87
CA ALA A 216 27.05 -6.60 9.44
C ALA A 216 25.72 -6.11 8.82
N ASP A 217 25.28 -4.91 9.17
CA ASP A 217 24.14 -4.24 8.55
C ASP A 217 24.50 -3.71 7.14
N THR A 218 25.73 -3.24 6.91
CA THR A 218 26.25 -2.93 5.55
C THR A 218 26.49 -4.18 4.67
N ILE A 219 26.61 -5.35 5.30
CA ILE A 219 26.71 -6.64 4.60
C ILE A 219 25.33 -7.14 4.15
N ALA A 220 24.24 -6.64 4.76
CA ALA A 220 22.90 -6.86 4.22
C ALA A 220 22.71 -5.98 2.98
N GLY A 221 22.08 -6.52 1.93
CA GLY A 221 21.69 -5.72 0.77
C GLY A 221 20.31 -5.09 0.97
N PRO A 222 19.90 -4.18 0.08
CA PRO A 222 18.56 -3.62 0.12
C PRO A 222 17.49 -4.71 0.13
N GLY A 223 16.41 -4.46 0.85
CA GLY A 223 15.28 -5.38 0.98
C GLY A 223 14.59 -5.69 -0.35
N ALA A 224 14.43 -4.66 -1.18
CA ALA A 224 13.90 -4.80 -2.52
C ALA A 224 14.48 -3.74 -3.45
N THR A 225 14.65 -4.10 -4.73
CA THR A 225 15.22 -3.25 -5.77
C THR A 225 14.32 -3.22 -7.01
N ASN A 226 14.41 -2.11 -7.75
CA ASN A 226 13.62 -1.84 -8.97
C ASN A 226 12.11 -2.10 -8.76
N ILE A 227 11.58 -1.62 -7.64
CA ILE A 227 10.18 -1.79 -7.29
C ILE A 227 9.34 -0.93 -8.24
N HIS A 228 8.38 -1.57 -8.90
CA HIS A 228 7.36 -0.91 -9.72
C HIS A 228 5.98 -1.30 -9.24
N ILE A 229 5.19 -0.29 -8.90
CA ILE A 229 3.80 -0.42 -8.49
C ILE A 229 2.92 0.22 -9.54
N GLU A 230 1.99 -0.55 -10.07
CA GLU A 230 0.93 -0.08 -10.96
C GLU A 230 -0.39 -0.17 -10.20
N ASP A 231 -1.05 0.97 -9.99
CA ASP A 231 -2.36 1.06 -9.35
C ASP A 231 -3.40 1.58 -10.34
N ILE A 232 -4.39 0.73 -10.61
CA ILE A 232 -5.55 1.00 -11.45
C ILE A 232 -6.75 1.18 -10.53
N ILE A 233 -7.31 2.39 -10.50
CA ILE A 233 -8.51 2.71 -9.71
C ILE A 233 -9.80 2.41 -10.48
N SER A 234 -10.87 2.15 -9.75
CA SER A 234 -12.20 1.88 -10.29
C SER A 234 -12.66 3.00 -11.24
N THR A 235 -13.38 2.61 -12.29
CA THR A 235 -13.93 3.54 -13.29
C THR A 235 -14.95 4.54 -12.73
N GLU A 236 -15.45 4.32 -11.52
CA GLU A 236 -16.30 5.27 -10.79
C GLU A 236 -15.52 6.47 -10.22
N PHE A 237 -14.19 6.43 -10.25
CA PHE A 237 -13.30 7.47 -9.75
C PHE A 237 -12.33 7.98 -10.83
N ALA A 238 -11.81 9.18 -10.60
CA ALA A 238 -10.73 9.77 -11.38
C ALA A 238 -9.66 10.37 -10.48
N ILE A 239 -8.38 10.06 -10.73
CA ILE A 239 -7.23 10.69 -10.09
C ILE A 239 -7.14 12.14 -10.55
N ILE A 240 -7.15 13.06 -9.60
CA ILE A 240 -7.10 14.52 -9.87
C ILE A 240 -5.75 15.15 -9.51
N GLY A 241 -4.88 14.42 -8.81
CA GLY A 241 -3.54 14.85 -8.47
C GLY A 241 -2.85 13.87 -7.52
N PHE A 242 -1.53 14.03 -7.34
CA PHE A 242 -0.73 13.30 -6.38
C PHE A 242 0.36 14.20 -5.80
N GLU A 243 0.85 13.84 -4.62
CA GLU A 243 2.02 14.47 -4.01
C GLU A 243 3.28 13.67 -4.41
N PRO A 244 4.36 14.33 -4.86
CA PRO A 244 5.61 13.63 -5.15
C PRO A 244 6.08 12.84 -3.91
N PRO A 245 6.34 11.54 -4.03
CA PRO A 245 6.76 10.73 -2.90
C PRO A 245 8.16 11.14 -2.42
N LEU A 246 8.46 10.89 -1.15
CA LEU A 246 9.80 11.12 -0.59
C LEU A 246 10.82 10.11 -1.14
N ILE A 247 10.36 8.89 -1.43
CA ILE A 247 11.16 7.78 -1.92
C ILE A 247 10.59 7.35 -3.28
N GLY A 248 11.45 7.36 -4.30
CA GLY A 248 11.08 7.03 -5.67
C GLY A 248 10.44 8.17 -6.46
N GLU A 249 9.87 7.82 -7.61
CA GLU A 249 9.19 8.73 -8.53
C GLU A 249 7.83 8.17 -8.92
N ALA A 250 6.81 9.02 -8.96
CA ALA A 250 5.46 8.65 -9.38
C ALA A 250 5.03 9.42 -10.62
N GLU A 251 4.32 8.74 -11.52
CA GLU A 251 3.78 9.34 -12.73
C GLU A 251 2.35 8.87 -13.00
N LEU A 252 1.56 9.75 -13.60
CA LEU A 252 0.19 9.48 -13.96
C LEU A 252 0.12 9.11 -15.45
N GLU A 253 -0.23 7.87 -15.78
CA GLU A 253 -0.47 7.47 -17.18
C GLU A 253 -1.82 8.03 -17.67
N SER A 254 -2.84 7.94 -16.82
CA SER A 254 -4.20 8.42 -17.12
C SER A 254 -4.94 8.82 -15.84
N SER A 255 -6.17 9.33 -15.96
CA SER A 255 -7.00 9.62 -14.78
C SER A 255 -7.40 8.37 -13.97
N GLN A 256 -6.98 7.16 -14.37
CA GLN A 256 -7.28 5.91 -13.68
C GLN A 256 -6.05 5.10 -13.29
N ILE A 257 -4.87 5.43 -13.83
CA ILE A 257 -3.66 4.62 -13.69
C ILE A 257 -2.53 5.51 -13.21
N ILE A 258 -1.92 5.12 -12.09
CA ILE A 258 -0.72 5.74 -11.53
C ILE A 258 0.38 4.68 -11.40
N HIS A 259 1.60 5.06 -11.79
CA HIS A 259 2.78 4.25 -11.60
C HIS A 259 3.67 4.87 -10.53
N TRP A 260 4.31 4.02 -9.74
CA TRP A 260 5.29 4.41 -8.74
C TRP A 260 6.53 3.52 -8.85
N TYR A 261 7.68 4.15 -9.01
CA TYR A 261 8.97 3.50 -9.18
C TYR A 261 9.88 3.83 -8.01
N ILE A 262 10.46 2.82 -7.38
CA ILE A 262 11.45 2.96 -6.30
C ILE A 262 12.68 2.15 -6.70
N SER A 263 13.85 2.80 -6.78
CA SER A 263 15.09 2.13 -7.18
C SER A 263 15.54 1.07 -6.18
N GLU A 264 15.45 1.38 -4.89
CA GLU A 264 15.80 0.50 -3.79
C GLU A 264 15.04 0.91 -2.52
N LEU A 265 14.77 -0.06 -1.64
CA LEU A 265 14.11 0.17 -0.35
C LEU A 265 14.76 -0.72 0.72
N ALA A 266 14.94 -0.15 1.91
CA ALA A 266 15.51 -0.83 3.08
C ALA A 266 16.96 -1.29 2.86
N ASP A 267 17.84 -0.34 2.52
CA ASP A 267 19.27 -0.55 2.26
C ASP A 267 20.00 -1.17 3.47
N SER A 268 19.92 -0.52 4.63
CA SER A 268 20.60 -0.97 5.86
C SER A 268 19.66 -1.24 7.04
N GLU A 269 18.44 -0.74 7.01
CA GLU A 269 17.43 -0.92 8.05
C GLU A 269 16.01 -1.01 7.46
N GLU A 270 15.03 -1.35 8.30
CA GLU A 270 13.62 -1.35 7.88
C GLU A 270 13.20 0.05 7.42
N GLU A 271 12.64 0.13 6.21
CA GLU A 271 12.25 1.39 5.60
C GLU A 271 10.84 1.27 5.02
N THR A 272 10.06 2.35 5.15
CA THR A 272 8.71 2.44 4.58
C THR A 272 8.64 3.61 3.63
N ALA A 273 8.22 3.33 2.40
CA ALA A 273 7.92 4.33 1.39
C ALA A 273 6.41 4.56 1.32
N GLU A 274 6.00 5.79 1.02
CA GLU A 274 4.58 6.17 0.90
C GLU A 274 4.34 7.02 -0.35
N LEU A 275 3.21 6.77 -1.02
CA LEU A 275 2.67 7.59 -2.09
C LEU A 275 1.25 8.00 -1.75
N MET A 276 0.94 9.30 -1.88
CA MET A 276 -0.40 9.83 -1.67
C MET A 276 -0.96 10.47 -2.94
N PHE A 277 -2.16 10.06 -3.33
CA PHE A 277 -2.89 10.65 -4.46
C PHE A 277 -4.36 10.89 -4.15
N THR A 278 -4.98 11.86 -4.82
CA THR A 278 -6.37 12.27 -4.60
C THR A 278 -7.24 11.76 -5.73
N VAL A 279 -8.35 11.13 -5.38
CA VAL A 279 -9.38 10.69 -6.34
C VAL A 279 -10.69 11.45 -6.13
N ARG A 280 -11.43 11.65 -7.22
CA ARG A 280 -12.78 12.22 -7.22
C ARG A 280 -13.78 11.19 -7.71
N HIS A 281 -14.91 11.07 -7.02
CA HIS A 281 -16.03 10.28 -7.50
C HIS A 281 -16.65 10.93 -8.75
N MET A 282 -16.83 10.15 -9.81
CA MET A 282 -17.33 10.63 -11.11
C MET A 282 -18.72 10.06 -11.45
N SER A 283 -19.20 9.09 -10.67
CA SER A 283 -20.47 8.40 -10.92
C SER A 283 -21.65 9.20 -10.33
N GLY A 284 -22.83 9.08 -10.95
CA GLY A 284 -24.07 9.73 -10.49
C GLY A 284 -24.87 8.88 -9.48
N SER A 285 -24.36 7.70 -9.14
CA SER A 285 -24.99 6.73 -8.23
C SER A 285 -24.20 6.61 -6.95
N GLY A 286 -24.89 6.55 -5.82
CA GLY A 286 -24.28 6.27 -4.52
C GLY A 286 -24.24 4.77 -4.25
N GLY A 287 -23.53 4.37 -3.19
CA GLY A 287 -23.40 2.97 -2.81
C GLY A 287 -22.15 2.71 -1.99
N HIS A 288 -21.84 1.44 -1.78
CA HIS A 288 -20.56 1.00 -1.24
C HIS A 288 -19.67 0.60 -2.42
N ILE A 289 -18.70 1.45 -2.76
CA ILE A 289 -17.95 1.37 -4.00
C ILE A 289 -16.49 1.06 -3.68
N GLU A 290 -15.93 0.08 -4.37
CA GLU A 290 -14.50 -0.24 -4.30
C GLU A 290 -13.71 0.84 -5.05
N VAL A 291 -12.71 1.42 -4.38
CA VAL A 291 -11.89 2.47 -5.01
C VAL A 291 -10.84 1.86 -5.95
N ASN A 292 -10.43 0.63 -5.68
CA ASN A 292 -9.41 -0.11 -6.40
C ASN A 292 -10.03 -1.03 -7.46
N ASP A 293 -9.44 -1.09 -8.66
CA ASP A 293 -9.77 -2.09 -9.68
C ASP A 293 -8.70 -3.19 -9.69
N SER A 294 -7.43 -2.80 -9.81
CA SER A 294 -6.30 -3.71 -9.62
C SER A 294 -5.04 -2.97 -9.22
N ILE A 295 -4.22 -3.60 -8.40
CA ILE A 295 -2.89 -3.10 -8.03
C ILE A 295 -1.89 -4.24 -8.13
N GLN A 296 -0.73 -3.97 -8.72
CA GLN A 296 0.35 -4.94 -8.89
C GLN A 296 1.67 -4.32 -8.44
N LEU A 297 2.50 -5.13 -7.77
CA LEU A 297 3.86 -4.79 -7.42
C LEU A 297 4.80 -5.80 -8.07
N THR A 298 5.88 -5.29 -8.65
CA THR A 298 7.00 -6.10 -9.16
C THR A 298 8.31 -5.53 -8.64
N ASP A 299 9.27 -6.41 -8.36
CA ASP A 299 10.65 -6.11 -7.93
C ASP A 299 11.59 -7.20 -8.50
N ASP A 300 12.90 -6.96 -8.44
CA ASP A 300 13.89 -7.95 -8.91
C ASP A 300 13.96 -9.19 -8.00
N GLU A 301 13.57 -9.05 -6.72
CA GLU A 301 13.54 -10.11 -5.73
C GLU A 301 12.33 -11.05 -5.88
N GLY A 302 11.35 -10.70 -6.72
CA GLY A 302 10.16 -11.50 -7.02
C GLY A 302 9.19 -11.62 -5.84
N SER A 303 9.05 -10.56 -5.05
CA SER A 303 8.14 -10.46 -3.92
C SER A 303 6.70 -10.70 -4.35
N VAL A 304 5.99 -11.55 -3.61
CA VAL A 304 4.57 -11.82 -3.82
C VAL A 304 3.80 -11.20 -2.66
N VAL A 305 3.12 -10.10 -2.94
CA VAL A 305 2.36 -9.32 -1.96
C VAL A 305 0.95 -9.07 -2.46
N GLU A 306 0.01 -8.88 -1.54
CA GLU A 306 -1.39 -8.59 -1.84
C GLU A 306 -1.79 -7.32 -1.10
N PHE A 307 -2.07 -6.25 -1.85
CA PHE A 307 -2.57 -5.01 -1.27
C PHE A 307 -4.03 -5.19 -0.83
N PRO A 308 -4.45 -4.57 0.28
CA PRO A 308 -5.85 -4.49 0.60
C PRO A 308 -6.61 -3.68 -0.45
N SER A 309 -7.87 -4.02 -0.64
CA SER A 309 -8.77 -3.33 -1.57
C SER A 309 -9.85 -2.59 -0.78
N PRO A 310 -9.67 -1.28 -0.49
CA PRO A 310 -10.59 -0.56 0.37
C PRO A 310 -11.83 -0.05 -0.38
N PHE A 311 -12.93 0.08 0.38
CA PHE A 311 -14.22 0.56 -0.09
C PHE A 311 -14.58 1.90 0.55
N VAL A 312 -15.29 2.74 -0.19
CA VAL A 312 -15.87 3.99 0.31
C VAL A 312 -17.37 3.98 0.13
N THR A 313 -18.09 4.54 1.11
CA THR A 313 -19.54 4.76 0.99
C THR A 313 -19.80 6.10 0.33
N VAL A 314 -20.42 6.10 -0.85
CA VAL A 314 -20.81 7.33 -1.56
C VAL A 314 -22.29 7.61 -1.35
N ASP A 315 -22.61 8.79 -0.81
CA ASP A 315 -23.99 9.25 -0.61
C ASP A 315 -24.39 10.26 -1.70
N CYS A 316 -25.09 9.77 -2.73
CA CYS A 316 -25.66 10.61 -3.79
C CYS A 316 -27.13 11.01 -3.53
N GLY A 317 -27.67 10.74 -2.32
CA GLY A 317 -29.10 10.93 -2.02
C GLY A 317 -30.01 9.87 -2.67
N SER A 318 -31.21 9.71 -2.13
CA SER A 318 -32.13 8.62 -2.49
C SER A 318 -33.02 8.94 -3.70
N ILE A 319 -32.84 8.19 -4.79
CA ILE A 319 -33.84 8.05 -5.86
C ILE A 319 -34.85 6.99 -5.38
N ILE A 320 -36.09 7.39 -5.11
CA ILE A 320 -37.17 6.45 -4.76
C ILE A 320 -37.79 5.93 -6.07
N VAL A 321 -37.53 4.67 -6.44
CA VAL A 321 -38.25 3.96 -7.51
C VAL A 321 -39.08 2.84 -6.86
N PRO A 322 -40.42 2.83 -6.98
CA PRO A 322 -41.24 1.71 -6.50
C PRO A 322 -41.14 0.49 -7.45
N GLU A 323 -41.03 -0.72 -6.89
CA GLU A 323 -40.86 -2.01 -7.61
C GLU A 323 -42.10 -2.46 -8.44
N CYS A 324 -41.87 -3.29 -9.48
CA CYS A 324 -42.89 -3.91 -10.37
C CYS A 324 -43.00 -5.45 -10.16
N PRO A 325 -44.17 -6.11 -10.40
CA PRO A 325 -44.39 -7.55 -10.15
C PRO A 325 -44.07 -8.53 -11.33
N GLU A 326 -43.79 -9.82 -11.03
CA GLU A 326 -43.35 -10.90 -11.96
C GLU A 326 -44.48 -11.81 -12.57
N PRO A 327 -44.27 -12.48 -13.74
CA PRO A 327 -45.28 -13.28 -14.49
C PRO A 327 -45.37 -14.81 -14.19
N ILE A 328 -46.48 -15.48 -14.61
CA ILE A 328 -46.79 -16.94 -14.42
C ILE A 328 -47.20 -17.64 -15.74
N ASP A 329 -46.71 -18.87 -16.01
CA ASP A 329 -47.01 -19.68 -17.22
C ASP A 329 -48.08 -20.80 -17.03
N VAL A 330 -48.87 -21.11 -18.07
CA VAL A 330 -49.99 -22.10 -18.06
C VAL A 330 -50.04 -22.97 -19.34
N HIS A 331 -50.27 -24.29 -19.22
CA HIS A 331 -50.31 -25.25 -20.34
C HIS A 331 -51.62 -26.06 -20.48
N ALA A 332 -51.91 -26.55 -21.71
CA ALA A 332 -53.19 -27.09 -22.17
C ALA A 332 -53.05 -28.40 -22.98
N ASP A 333 -53.74 -29.48 -22.60
CA ASP A 333 -53.77 -30.74 -23.37
C ASP A 333 -54.93 -30.84 -24.40
N PRO A 334 -54.85 -31.69 -25.44
CA PRO A 334 -55.86 -31.77 -26.49
C PRO A 334 -57.18 -32.39 -26.03
N CYS A 335 -58.29 -31.79 -26.47
CA CYS A 335 -59.69 -32.13 -26.12
C CYS A 335 -60.11 -31.74 -24.69
N GLN A 336 -59.38 -30.81 -24.08
CA GLN A 336 -59.82 -30.14 -22.87
C GLN A 336 -60.33 -28.73 -23.21
N ASP A 337 -61.64 -28.53 -23.02
CA ASP A 337 -62.32 -27.30 -23.46
C ASP A 337 -62.23 -26.15 -22.43
N SER A 338 -61.62 -26.38 -21.26
CA SER A 338 -61.29 -25.34 -20.27
C SER A 338 -60.12 -25.72 -19.36
N ILE A 339 -59.31 -24.71 -19.01
CA ILE A 339 -58.18 -24.79 -18.08
C ILE A 339 -58.34 -23.65 -17.09
N PHE A 340 -58.11 -23.95 -15.81
CA PHE A 340 -58.27 -23.00 -14.71
C PHE A 340 -56.92 -22.82 -14.01
N VAL A 341 -56.53 -21.57 -13.76
CA VAL A 341 -55.38 -21.19 -12.95
C VAL A 341 -55.80 -20.13 -11.94
N ASP A 342 -55.41 -20.35 -10.69
CA ASP A 342 -55.62 -19.43 -9.58
C ASP A 342 -54.34 -18.64 -9.34
N ALA A 343 -54.37 -17.36 -9.69
CA ALA A 343 -53.24 -16.43 -9.58
C ALA A 343 -53.25 -15.64 -8.24
N GLY A 344 -54.08 -16.05 -7.27
CA GLY A 344 -54.27 -15.36 -5.99
C GLY A 344 -55.17 -14.12 -6.10
N ASP A 345 -55.26 -13.36 -5.01
CA ASP A 345 -56.00 -12.09 -4.95
C ASP A 345 -55.25 -10.99 -5.70
N ILE A 346 -55.59 -10.78 -6.97
CA ILE A 346 -55.08 -9.68 -7.79
C ILE A 346 -56.16 -8.61 -7.89
N ILE A 347 -55.81 -7.37 -7.55
CA ILE A 347 -56.70 -6.22 -7.74
C ILE A 347 -56.46 -5.66 -9.14
N MET A 348 -57.49 -5.75 -9.99
CA MET A 348 -57.68 -5.19 -11.36
C MET A 348 -57.01 -3.80 -11.57
N THR A 349 -56.46 -3.38 -12.72
CA THR A 349 -56.80 -3.57 -14.15
C THR A 349 -55.56 -3.28 -15.04
N ASP A 350 -55.51 -3.59 -16.34
CA ASP A 350 -55.83 -2.58 -17.36
C ASP A 350 -56.08 -3.13 -18.77
N LEU A 351 -57.26 -2.80 -19.31
CA LEU A 351 -57.35 -2.20 -20.63
C LEU A 351 -57.52 -0.70 -20.38
N GLY A 352 -56.40 0.01 -20.34
CA GLY A 352 -56.30 1.41 -19.94
C GLY A 352 -55.00 2.03 -20.45
N ARG A 353 -54.77 3.30 -20.10
CA ARG A 353 -53.50 4.01 -20.35
C ARG A 353 -52.84 4.34 -19.03
N ILE A 354 -51.51 4.28 -19.01
CA ILE A 354 -50.73 4.78 -17.88
C ILE A 354 -50.35 6.23 -18.18
N LEU A 355 -50.87 7.16 -17.41
CA LEU A 355 -50.40 8.55 -17.40
C LEU A 355 -49.29 8.67 -16.36
N GLN A 356 -48.08 8.96 -16.81
CA GLN A 356 -46.95 9.25 -15.94
C GLN A 356 -46.80 10.76 -15.75
N VAL A 357 -46.68 11.20 -14.49
CA VAL A 357 -46.53 12.62 -14.11
C VAL A 357 -45.19 12.85 -13.46
N ASP A 358 -44.38 13.72 -14.07
CA ASP A 358 -43.10 14.18 -13.55
C ASP A 358 -43.19 15.68 -13.24
N PHE A 359 -42.61 16.11 -12.12
CA PHE A 359 -42.61 17.51 -11.70
C PHE A 359 -41.46 17.84 -10.75
N VAL A 360 -41.15 19.13 -10.65
CA VAL A 360 -40.15 19.66 -9.73
C VAL A 360 -40.86 20.48 -8.66
N LEU A 361 -40.53 20.22 -7.40
CA LEU A 361 -40.92 21.06 -6.29
C LEU A 361 -39.78 22.01 -5.98
N HIS A 362 -40.03 23.31 -6.11
CA HIS A 362 -39.03 24.32 -5.80
C HIS A 362 -39.02 24.69 -4.31
N ASP A 363 -37.85 25.10 -3.82
CA ASP A 363 -37.65 25.68 -2.48
C ASP A 363 -38.11 24.79 -1.31
N ILE A 364 -37.87 23.47 -1.38
CA ILE A 364 -38.12 22.58 -0.24
C ILE A 364 -36.99 22.77 0.77
N CYS A 365 -37.36 23.13 2.01
CA CYS A 365 -36.40 23.48 3.07
C CYS A 365 -36.12 22.29 4.02
N PRO A 366 -34.93 22.25 4.65
CA PRO A 366 -34.51 21.12 5.46
C PRO A 366 -35.37 20.92 6.71
N HIS A 367 -35.36 19.69 7.22
CA HIS A 367 -36.07 19.25 8.43
C HIS A 367 -37.60 19.44 8.41
N ARG A 368 -38.18 19.59 7.22
CA ARG A 368 -39.63 19.66 7.02
C ARG A 368 -40.08 18.69 5.94
N ARG A 369 -41.12 17.93 6.24
CA ARG A 369 -41.82 17.09 5.26
C ARG A 369 -42.80 17.95 4.47
N THR A 370 -42.98 17.61 3.20
CA THR A 370 -43.90 18.30 2.30
C THR A 370 -44.96 17.33 1.81
N SER A 371 -46.23 17.68 1.98
CA SER A 371 -47.36 16.95 1.41
C SER A 371 -47.61 17.46 0.01
N VAL A 372 -47.79 16.55 -0.95
CA VAL A 372 -48.06 16.86 -2.36
C VAL A 372 -49.32 16.14 -2.79
N GLY A 373 -50.29 16.88 -3.31
CA GLY A 373 -51.49 16.34 -3.95
C GLY A 373 -51.40 16.50 -5.47
N ILE A 374 -51.62 15.40 -6.19
CA ILE A 374 -51.65 15.36 -7.66
C ILE A 374 -53.07 15.02 -8.08
N ILE A 375 -53.73 15.92 -8.81
CA ILE A 375 -55.10 15.79 -9.29
C ILE A 375 -55.08 15.64 -10.80
N VAL A 376 -55.70 14.59 -11.31
CA VAL A 376 -55.84 14.31 -12.75
C VAL A 376 -57.31 14.38 -13.15
N THR A 377 -57.62 15.24 -14.11
CA THR A 377 -58.93 15.33 -14.76
C THR A 377 -58.81 15.07 -16.25
N GLU A 378 -59.90 14.66 -16.89
CA GLU A 378 -60.03 14.51 -18.34
C GLU A 378 -61.01 15.55 -18.88
N LEU A 379 -60.67 16.18 -20.01
CA LEU A 379 -61.56 17.08 -20.71
C LEU A 379 -62.46 16.27 -21.65
N MET A 380 -63.75 16.25 -21.36
CA MET A 380 -64.76 15.57 -22.17
C MET A 380 -65.17 16.42 -23.39
N ASP A 381 -65.84 15.80 -24.37
CA ASP A 381 -66.27 16.48 -25.61
C ASP A 381 -67.26 17.64 -25.38
N ASP A 382 -67.97 17.64 -24.25
CA ASP A 382 -68.87 18.73 -23.81
C ASP A 382 -68.12 19.89 -23.13
N GLY A 383 -66.79 19.81 -23.01
CA GLY A 383 -65.92 20.80 -22.37
C GLY A 383 -65.90 20.72 -20.84
N ILE A 384 -66.56 19.73 -20.23
CA ILE A 384 -66.59 19.52 -18.78
C ILE A 384 -65.39 18.65 -18.37
N GLU A 385 -64.76 18.98 -17.26
CA GLU A 385 -63.68 18.17 -16.69
C GLU A 385 -64.24 17.04 -15.82
N ALA A 386 -63.93 15.80 -16.15
CA ALA A 386 -64.23 14.61 -15.36
C ALA A 386 -63.02 14.23 -14.48
N SER A 387 -63.25 13.91 -13.21
CA SER A 387 -62.18 13.44 -12.31
C SER A 387 -61.72 12.03 -12.70
N ARG A 388 -60.41 11.82 -12.84
CA ARG A 388 -59.82 10.53 -13.24
C ARG A 388 -58.85 9.94 -12.22
N GLY A 389 -58.25 10.77 -11.35
CA GLY A 389 -57.40 10.26 -10.30
C GLY A 389 -56.92 11.33 -9.33
N PHE A 390 -56.62 10.90 -8.11
CA PHE A 390 -55.97 11.71 -7.09
C PHE A 390 -54.93 10.86 -6.35
N LYS A 391 -53.71 11.39 -6.19
CA LYS A 391 -52.67 10.78 -5.38
C LYS A 391 -52.10 11.80 -4.40
N VAL A 392 -51.79 11.34 -3.19
CA VAL A 392 -51.07 12.14 -2.19
C VAL A 392 -49.73 11.46 -1.92
N LEU A 393 -48.66 12.25 -1.91
CA LEU A 393 -47.31 11.82 -1.63
C LEU A 393 -46.75 12.64 -0.47
N THR A 394 -45.97 12.00 0.39
CA THR A 394 -45.17 12.69 1.39
C THR A 394 -43.73 12.73 0.93
N ILE A 395 -43.21 13.92 0.70
CA ILE A 395 -41.80 14.16 0.44
C ILE A 395 -41.08 14.19 1.80
N PRO A 396 -40.09 13.30 2.03
CA PRO A 396 -39.36 13.26 3.30
C PRO A 396 -38.56 14.56 3.50
N ALA A 397 -38.31 14.89 4.77
CA ALA A 397 -37.42 15.99 5.11
C ALA A 397 -35.98 15.66 4.71
N HIS A 398 -35.26 16.64 4.16
CA HIS A 398 -33.82 16.51 3.92
C HIS A 398 -33.01 17.24 5.00
N THR A 399 -31.72 16.92 5.10
CA THR A 399 -30.77 17.46 6.09
C THR A 399 -29.78 18.47 5.52
N GLY A 400 -29.89 18.80 4.22
CA GLY A 400 -29.03 19.80 3.58
C GLY A 400 -29.06 21.18 4.23
N SER A 401 -28.01 21.98 4.02
CA SER A 401 -27.80 23.28 4.68
C SER A 401 -28.73 24.42 4.22
N GLY A 402 -29.47 24.24 3.13
CA GLY A 402 -30.38 25.23 2.57
C GLY A 402 -31.54 24.58 1.80
N CYS A 403 -32.51 25.39 1.37
CA CYS A 403 -33.64 24.88 0.58
C CYS A 403 -33.18 24.46 -0.81
N ARG A 404 -33.75 23.38 -1.36
CA ARG A 404 -33.38 22.82 -2.67
C ARG A 404 -34.60 22.34 -3.44
N ASP A 405 -34.41 22.23 -4.75
CA ASP A 405 -35.40 21.66 -5.65
C ASP A 405 -35.44 20.13 -5.48
N VAL A 406 -36.65 19.56 -5.50
CA VAL A 406 -36.87 18.11 -5.40
C VAL A 406 -37.59 17.63 -6.65
N HIS A 407 -36.94 16.74 -7.39
CA HIS A 407 -37.49 16.10 -8.57
C HIS A 407 -38.35 14.90 -8.16
N VAL A 408 -39.62 14.89 -8.57
CA VAL A 408 -40.53 13.75 -8.40
C VAL A 408 -40.85 13.23 -9.79
N MET A 409 -40.49 11.97 -10.03
CA MET A 409 -40.63 11.32 -11.33
C MET A 409 -41.45 10.03 -11.19
N CYS A 410 -41.97 9.54 -12.30
CA CYS A 410 -42.62 8.23 -12.41
C CYS A 410 -43.93 8.09 -11.62
N VAL A 411 -44.64 9.22 -11.44
CA VAL A 411 -46.06 9.44 -11.09
C VAL A 411 -47.15 8.61 -11.78
N PRO A 412 -47.44 7.29 -11.54
CA PRO A 412 -48.29 6.56 -12.47
C PRO A 412 -49.77 6.73 -12.11
N PHE A 413 -50.61 7.03 -13.10
CA PHE A 413 -52.07 6.94 -12.99
C PHE A 413 -52.58 5.89 -13.97
N VAL A 414 -53.22 4.88 -13.42
CA VAL A 414 -53.95 3.87 -14.17
C VAL A 414 -55.29 4.48 -14.60
N LEU A 415 -55.49 4.63 -15.90
CA LEU A 415 -56.68 5.26 -16.48
C LEU A 415 -57.44 4.22 -17.30
N PRO A 416 -58.57 3.67 -16.81
CA PRO A 416 -59.34 2.69 -17.56
C PRO A 416 -59.89 3.33 -18.85
N GLU A 417 -60.07 2.51 -19.88
CA GLU A 417 -60.88 2.90 -21.04
C GLU A 417 -62.36 2.87 -20.64
N ASP A 418 -63.04 4.00 -20.80
CA ASP A 418 -64.47 4.13 -20.46
C ASP A 418 -65.30 3.64 -21.64
N PRO A 419 -66.10 2.55 -21.53
CA PRO A 419 -66.73 1.93 -22.69
C PRO A 419 -67.79 2.77 -23.41
N ASN A 420 -68.23 3.91 -22.85
CA ASN A 420 -69.53 4.50 -23.22
C ASN A 420 -69.55 6.03 -23.43
N ALA A 421 -68.46 6.66 -23.85
CA ALA A 421 -68.52 8.11 -24.15
C ALA A 421 -69.05 8.46 -25.56
N CYS A 422 -68.98 7.55 -26.56
CA CYS A 422 -69.45 7.91 -27.92
C CYS A 422 -70.14 6.80 -28.73
N GLY A 423 -70.26 5.56 -28.22
CA GLY A 423 -70.87 4.46 -29.00
C GLY A 423 -70.14 4.13 -30.31
N CYS A 424 -68.92 4.65 -30.50
CA CYS A 424 -68.08 4.37 -31.66
C CYS A 424 -67.10 3.25 -31.29
N ASN A 425 -67.11 2.18 -32.09
CA ASN A 425 -66.19 1.03 -32.02
C ASN A 425 -64.75 1.41 -32.43
N ASN A 426 -64.14 2.40 -31.80
CA ASN A 426 -62.75 2.78 -32.01
C ASN A 426 -62.00 2.75 -30.67
N GLY A 427 -61.62 1.55 -30.22
CA GLY A 427 -60.66 1.41 -29.11
C GLY A 427 -59.34 2.12 -29.40
N MET A 428 -58.58 2.49 -28.36
CA MET A 428 -57.22 3.14 -28.31
C MET A 428 -56.85 4.27 -29.31
N CYS A 429 -57.63 4.54 -30.36
CA CYS A 429 -57.25 5.41 -31.47
C CYS A 429 -57.86 6.82 -31.36
N THR A 430 -58.62 7.11 -30.31
CA THR A 430 -59.13 8.45 -30.01
C THR A 430 -58.14 9.20 -29.10
N GLY A 431 -57.91 10.47 -29.41
CA GLY A 431 -57.10 11.35 -28.57
C GLY A 431 -57.88 11.76 -27.32
N ARG A 432 -57.31 11.55 -26.13
CA ARG A 432 -57.86 11.99 -24.84
C ARG A 432 -57.00 13.13 -24.32
N THR A 433 -57.63 14.16 -23.74
CA THR A 433 -56.91 15.30 -23.16
C THR A 433 -57.02 15.26 -21.64
N PHE A 434 -55.90 15.09 -20.95
CA PHE A 434 -55.84 15.12 -19.50
C PHE A 434 -55.27 16.45 -18.99
N ARG A 435 -55.75 16.90 -17.84
CA ARG A 435 -55.23 18.06 -17.11
C ARG A 435 -54.71 17.59 -15.76
N VAL A 436 -53.47 17.94 -15.46
CA VAL A 436 -52.81 17.63 -14.19
C VAL A 436 -52.66 18.92 -13.38
N ARG A 437 -53.08 18.89 -12.12
CA ARG A 437 -52.87 19.97 -11.15
C ARG A 437 -52.09 19.43 -9.97
N ILE A 438 -51.10 20.18 -9.52
CA ILE A 438 -50.22 19.82 -8.40
C ILE A 438 -50.36 20.89 -7.33
N ILE A 439 -50.58 20.46 -6.11
CA ILE A 439 -50.59 21.31 -4.91
C ILE A 439 -49.60 20.74 -3.91
N ALA A 440 -48.82 21.60 -3.27
CA ALA A 440 -47.86 21.18 -2.26
C ALA A 440 -47.88 22.13 -1.06
N HIS A 441 -47.74 21.59 0.15
CA HIS A 441 -47.57 22.38 1.35
C HIS A 441 -46.67 21.67 2.38
N PRO A 442 -45.90 22.41 3.19
CA PRO A 442 -45.19 21.82 4.31
C PRO A 442 -46.19 21.20 5.29
N MET A 443 -45.84 20.04 5.83
CA MET A 443 -46.62 19.36 6.87
C MET A 443 -46.24 19.85 8.26
N ASP A 444 -44.96 20.18 8.46
CA ASP A 444 -44.43 20.54 9.76
C ASP A 444 -44.52 22.07 9.95
N TYR A 445 -45.25 22.51 10.98
CA TYR A 445 -45.42 23.92 11.35
C TYR A 445 -44.84 24.20 12.74
N THR A 446 -44.39 25.44 12.97
CA THR A 446 -43.80 25.88 14.26
C THR A 446 -44.73 26.79 15.08
N TRP A 447 -45.98 26.97 14.66
CA TRP A 447 -46.95 27.85 15.33
C TRP A 447 -47.72 27.15 16.46
N ASN A 448 -47.55 27.62 17.70
CA ASN A 448 -48.40 27.27 18.83
C ASN A 448 -49.42 28.41 19.09
N CYS A 449 -50.71 28.10 19.14
CA CYS A 449 -51.75 29.05 19.53
C CYS A 449 -51.54 29.56 20.97
N CYS A 450 -51.69 30.88 21.16
CA CYS A 450 -51.75 31.66 22.40
C CYS A 450 -51.43 30.94 23.71
N GLY A 451 -50.24 31.23 24.26
CA GLY A 451 -49.93 30.95 25.66
C GLY A 451 -50.96 31.56 26.61
N THR A 452 -51.38 30.78 27.61
CA THR A 452 -52.20 31.26 28.71
C THR A 452 -51.50 32.40 29.45
N ILE A 453 -52.14 33.57 29.47
CA ILE A 453 -51.75 34.70 30.32
C ILE A 453 -51.93 34.29 31.79
N PRO A 454 -50.89 34.32 32.64
CA PRO A 454 -51.04 34.03 34.06
C PRO A 454 -51.74 35.21 34.74
N VAL A 455 -53.00 35.02 35.13
CA VAL A 455 -53.70 35.93 36.04
C VAL A 455 -53.37 35.49 37.47
N GLY A 456 -52.44 36.19 38.10
CA GLY A 456 -52.19 36.04 39.52
C GLY A 456 -53.41 36.45 40.33
N ARG A 457 -53.83 35.60 41.28
CA ARG A 457 -54.66 36.01 42.41
C ARG A 457 -53.81 35.91 43.68
N LYS A 458 -53.54 37.06 44.31
CA LYS A 458 -53.13 37.16 45.71
C LYS A 458 -54.19 36.44 46.57
N VAL A 459 -53.80 35.44 47.35
CA VAL A 459 -53.53 35.50 48.80
C VAL A 459 -52.51 34.41 49.12
#